data_AF-A0A7C1WGP1-F1
#
_entry.id   AF-A0A7C1WGP1-F1
#
_cell.length_a   1.000
_cell.length_b   1.000
_cell.length_c   1.000
_cell.angle_alpha   90.00
_cell.angle_beta   90.00
_cell.angle_gamma   90.00
#
_symmetry.space_group_name_H-M   'P 1'
#
loop_
_entity.id
_entity.type
_entity.pdbx_description
1 polymer ?
#
loop_
_entity_poly.entity_id
_entity_poly.type
_entity_poly.pdbx_seq_one_letter_code
_entity_poly.pdbx_strand_id
1 'polypeptide(L)'
;MKKFVISLVIMLFIFGSFTTNEKGFSISPHINFEDFSINEEGEYSTIEIEGCNYIHHAGYPMLPYYTKVYTFPAGTKINFVEVKAKNVETIHINKKIVPAMPPLPLNMQTNEYKIEEGEIYEKDEFYPSDWFDYNIGMGIKNGKHVVFLSIH
;
A
#
# COMPACT_ATOMS: atom_id res chain seq x y z
N MET A 1 1.83 -83.20 2.76
CA MET A 1 0.53 -82.55 3.07
C MET A 1 0.62 -82.13 4.53
N LYS A 2 0.89 -80.87 4.88
CA LYS A 2 0.00 -79.69 4.86
C LYS A 2 0.86 -78.42 4.70
N LYS A 3 0.29 -77.45 3.99
CA LYS A 3 0.82 -76.12 3.63
C LYS A 3 0.54 -75.10 4.76
N PHE A 4 1.05 -73.87 4.57
CA PHE A 4 0.66 -72.59 5.20
C PHE A 4 1.42 -72.20 6.49
N VAL A 5 1.94 -70.97 6.71
CA VAL A 5 1.90 -69.67 6.02
C VAL A 5 3.21 -68.92 6.35
N ILE A 6 3.84 -68.30 5.35
CA ILE A 6 4.87 -67.26 5.54
C ILE A 6 4.13 -65.98 5.96
N SER A 7 4.27 -65.57 7.22
CA SER A 7 3.73 -64.29 7.68
C SER A 7 4.72 -63.16 7.34
N LEU A 8 4.37 -62.51 6.25
CA LEU A 8 4.95 -61.33 5.64
C LEU A 8 4.76 -60.11 6.54
N VAL A 9 5.70 -59.80 7.43
CA VAL A 9 5.76 -58.49 8.11
C VAL A 9 6.53 -57.54 7.22
N ILE A 10 5.85 -57.04 6.20
CA ILE A 10 6.26 -55.84 5.48
C ILE A 10 6.13 -54.67 6.45
N MET A 11 7.26 -54.26 7.02
CA MET A 11 7.38 -53.01 7.74
C MET A 11 7.39 -51.87 6.72
N LEU A 12 6.22 -51.61 6.12
CA LEU A 12 5.97 -50.39 5.36
C LEU A 12 5.87 -49.26 6.40
N PHE A 13 7.01 -48.74 6.84
CA PHE A 13 7.04 -47.38 7.34
C PHE A 13 6.79 -46.49 6.13
N ILE A 14 5.51 -46.21 5.90
CA ILE A 14 5.04 -45.14 5.04
C ILE A 14 5.66 -43.88 5.65
N PHE A 15 6.82 -43.48 5.13
CA PHE A 15 7.22 -42.08 5.15
C PHE A 15 6.08 -41.36 4.45
N GLY A 16 5.11 -40.90 5.24
CA GLY A 16 4.14 -39.93 4.78
C GLY A 16 4.96 -38.70 4.44
N SER A 17 5.32 -38.56 3.18
CA SER A 17 5.75 -37.29 2.62
C SER A 17 4.63 -36.32 2.95
N PHE A 18 4.80 -35.55 4.03
CA PHE A 18 4.04 -34.33 4.25
C PHE A 18 4.48 -33.38 3.13
N THR A 19 3.87 -33.53 1.97
CA THR A 19 3.92 -32.51 0.94
C THR A 19 3.06 -31.39 1.49
N THR A 20 3.69 -30.40 2.12
CA THR A 20 3.05 -29.12 2.36
C THR A 20 2.72 -28.57 0.98
N ASN A 21 1.47 -28.77 0.55
CA ASN A 21 0.95 -28.06 -0.62
C ASN A 21 0.99 -26.58 -0.23
N GLU A 22 2.01 -25.85 -0.67
CA GLU A 22 2.02 -24.40 -0.59
C GLU A 22 0.89 -23.90 -1.49
N LYS A 23 -0.32 -23.82 -0.94
CA LYS A 23 -1.45 -23.17 -1.59
C LYS A 23 -1.11 -21.69 -1.69
N GLY A 24 -0.56 -21.28 -2.83
CA GLY A 24 -0.49 -19.87 -3.21
C GLY A 24 -1.91 -19.31 -3.28
N PHE A 25 -2.13 -18.18 -2.63
CA PHE A 25 -3.40 -17.46 -2.66
C PHE A 25 -3.20 -16.12 -3.39
N SER A 26 -4.15 -15.75 -4.24
CA SER A 26 -4.12 -14.49 -5.01
C SER A 26 -5.34 -13.65 -4.66
N ILE A 27 -5.12 -12.35 -4.48
CA ILE A 27 -6.15 -11.34 -4.24
C ILE A 27 -6.04 -10.31 -5.36
N SER A 28 -7.15 -10.02 -6.05
CA SER A 28 -7.20 -9.05 -7.15
C SER A 28 -8.44 -8.14 -7.03
N PRO A 29 -8.41 -7.15 -6.11
CA PRO A 29 -9.51 -6.21 -5.94
C PRO A 29 -9.46 -5.08 -6.97
N HIS A 30 -10.61 -4.48 -7.23
CA HIS A 30 -10.75 -3.24 -8.00
C HIS A 30 -11.16 -2.12 -7.05
N ILE A 31 -10.55 -0.95 -7.23
CA ILE A 31 -10.85 0.29 -6.50
C ILE A 31 -11.18 1.32 -7.56
N ASN A 32 -12.32 2.00 -7.39
CA ASN A 32 -12.75 3.09 -8.25
C ASN A 32 -12.81 4.37 -7.40
N PHE A 33 -12.40 5.48 -8.00
CA PHE A 33 -12.56 6.82 -7.45
C PHE A 33 -13.52 7.54 -8.40
N GLU A 34 -14.74 7.79 -7.96
CA GLU A 34 -15.80 8.34 -8.82
C GLU A 34 -15.93 9.86 -8.65
N ASP A 35 -15.61 10.38 -7.46
CA ASP A 35 -15.79 11.80 -7.14
C ASP A 35 -14.51 12.40 -6.53
N PHE A 36 -14.09 13.54 -7.07
CA PHE A 36 -13.10 14.43 -6.48
C PHE A 36 -13.58 15.88 -6.62
N SER A 37 -13.13 16.75 -5.73
CA SER A 37 -13.36 18.20 -5.82
C SER A 37 -12.03 18.93 -5.95
N ILE A 38 -12.07 20.08 -6.64
CA ILE A 38 -10.95 21.02 -6.72
C ILE A 38 -11.40 22.30 -6.03
N ASN A 39 -10.73 22.62 -4.93
CA ASN A 39 -10.94 23.86 -4.18
C ASN A 39 -9.81 24.82 -4.50
N GLU A 40 -10.12 26.05 -4.88
CA GLU A 40 -9.11 27.07 -5.18
C GLU A 40 -9.09 28.15 -4.09
N GLU A 41 -7.91 28.45 -3.56
CA GLU A 41 -7.70 29.49 -2.56
C GLU A 41 -6.40 30.26 -2.86
N GLY A 42 -6.54 31.57 -3.07
CA GLY A 42 -5.41 32.41 -3.51
C GLY A 42 -4.82 31.90 -4.83
N GLU A 43 -3.50 31.71 -4.83
CA GLU A 43 -2.71 31.24 -5.98
C GLU A 43 -2.66 29.70 -6.12
N TYR A 44 -3.31 28.97 -5.21
CA TYR A 44 -3.22 27.50 -5.14
C TYR A 44 -4.57 26.80 -5.29
N SER A 45 -4.48 25.51 -5.62
CA SER A 45 -5.57 24.55 -5.65
C SER A 45 -5.30 23.37 -4.71
N THR A 46 -6.37 22.81 -4.15
CA THR A 46 -6.37 21.57 -3.38
C THR A 46 -7.30 20.57 -4.05
N ILE A 47 -6.82 19.33 -4.23
CA ILE A 47 -7.63 18.22 -4.74
C ILE A 47 -8.09 17.39 -3.55
N GLU A 48 -9.40 17.21 -3.38
CA GLU A 48 -9.95 16.41 -2.29
C GLU A 48 -10.66 15.18 -2.84
N ILE A 49 -10.37 14.02 -2.23
CA ILE A 49 -10.99 12.73 -2.54
C ILE A 49 -11.39 12.09 -1.21
N GLU A 50 -12.63 11.65 -1.09
CA GLU A 50 -13.12 11.01 0.12
C GLU A 50 -12.32 9.73 0.43
N GLY A 51 -11.96 9.55 1.70
CA GLY A 51 -11.22 8.36 2.15
C GLY A 51 -9.74 8.31 1.75
N CYS A 52 -9.21 9.39 1.17
CA CYS A 52 -7.78 9.53 0.86
C CYS A 52 -7.03 10.32 1.94
N ASN A 53 -5.74 10.01 2.07
CA ASN A 53 -4.77 10.81 2.81
C ASN A 53 -4.00 11.71 1.83
N TYR A 54 -3.04 12.49 2.31
CA TYR A 54 -2.24 13.39 1.48
C TYR A 54 -0.75 13.13 1.59
N ILE A 55 -0.04 13.26 0.47
CA ILE A 55 1.42 13.16 0.45
C ILE A 55 1.99 14.39 1.16
N HIS A 56 2.70 14.16 2.27
CA HIS A 56 3.31 15.20 3.08
C HIS A 56 4.83 15.17 2.94
N HIS A 57 5.31 15.69 1.81
CA HIS A 57 6.73 16.02 1.62
C HIS A 57 6.87 17.53 1.59
N ALA A 58 7.60 18.10 2.56
CA ALA A 58 7.63 19.55 2.78
C ALA A 58 7.99 20.33 1.50
N GLY A 59 7.15 21.30 1.14
CA GLY A 59 7.30 22.12 -0.06
C GLY A 59 6.97 21.43 -1.38
N TYR A 60 6.54 20.18 -1.39
CA TYR A 60 6.08 19.49 -2.60
C TYR A 60 4.55 19.52 -2.70
N PRO A 61 3.96 19.34 -3.90
CA PRO A 61 2.51 19.29 -4.10
C PRO A 61 1.81 18.32 -3.14
N MET A 62 0.86 18.82 -2.37
CA MET A 62 0.05 18.01 -1.47
C MET A 62 -1.05 17.30 -2.26
N LEU A 63 -0.74 16.11 -2.78
CA LEU A 63 -1.67 15.30 -3.57
C LEU A 63 -2.33 14.21 -2.74
N PRO A 64 -3.60 13.87 -3.02
CA PRO A 64 -4.28 12.78 -2.36
C PRO A 64 -3.71 11.41 -2.78
N TYR A 65 -3.66 10.47 -1.84
CA TYR A 65 -3.36 9.06 -2.08
C TYR A 65 -4.25 8.16 -1.23
N TYR A 66 -4.50 6.94 -1.70
CA TYR A 66 -5.39 5.99 -1.04
C TYR A 66 -4.61 4.82 -0.45
N THR A 67 -4.86 4.50 0.82
CA THR A 67 -4.19 3.36 1.46
C THR A 67 -5.11 2.15 1.57
N LYS A 68 -4.67 1.01 1.04
CA LYS A 68 -5.31 -0.30 1.25
C LYS A 68 -4.43 -1.23 2.06
N VAL A 69 -4.94 -1.70 3.20
CA VAL A 69 -4.22 -2.63 4.08
C VAL A 69 -4.83 -4.03 4.03
N TYR A 70 -4.01 -5.02 3.68
CA TYR A 70 -4.31 -6.44 3.85
C TYR A 70 -3.63 -6.97 5.10
N THR A 71 -4.31 -7.88 5.80
CA THR A 71 -3.76 -8.54 6.99
C THR A 71 -3.71 -10.04 6.76
N PHE A 72 -2.53 -10.62 6.93
CA PHE A 72 -2.28 -12.05 6.77
C PHE A 72 -1.81 -12.68 8.09
N PRO A 73 -2.00 -14.00 8.27
CA PRO A 73 -1.39 -14.72 9.38
C PRO A 73 0.13 -14.54 9.46
N ALA A 74 0.69 -14.62 10.66
CA ALA A 74 2.13 -14.65 10.83
C ALA A 74 2.76 -15.80 10.00
N GLY A 75 3.91 -15.53 9.38
CA GLY A 75 4.62 -16.48 8.53
C GLY A 75 4.19 -16.46 7.05
N THR A 76 3.18 -15.68 6.67
CA THR A 76 2.84 -15.49 5.25
C THR A 76 3.98 -14.78 4.51
N LYS A 77 4.40 -15.37 3.39
CA LYS A 77 5.33 -14.75 2.42
C LYS A 77 4.55 -14.17 1.26
N ILE A 78 4.76 -12.90 0.99
CA ILE A 78 4.18 -12.20 -0.16
C ILE A 78 5.22 -12.25 -1.28
N ASN A 79 4.88 -12.94 -2.37
CA ASN A 79 5.82 -13.15 -3.47
C ASN A 79 5.85 -11.98 -4.45
N PHE A 80 4.72 -11.31 -4.65
CA PHE A 80 4.58 -10.23 -5.62
C PHE A 80 3.37 -9.36 -5.32
N VAL A 81 3.46 -8.06 -5.65
CA VAL A 81 2.40 -7.07 -5.57
C VAL A 81 2.40 -6.30 -6.89
N GLU A 82 1.24 -6.18 -7.54
CA GLU A 82 1.07 -5.43 -8.78
C GLU A 82 -0.14 -4.52 -8.67
N VAL A 83 0.02 -3.26 -9.04
CA VAL A 83 -1.09 -2.32 -9.19
C VAL A 83 -1.09 -1.82 -10.63
N LYS A 84 -2.27 -1.82 -11.25
CA LYS A 84 -2.48 -1.33 -12.62
C LYS A 84 -3.45 -0.17 -12.59
N ALA A 85 -2.95 1.02 -12.91
CA ALA A 85 -3.81 2.15 -13.21
C ALA A 85 -4.64 1.84 -14.47
N LYS A 86 -5.94 2.07 -14.41
CA LYS A 86 -6.89 1.88 -15.51
C LYS A 86 -7.78 3.11 -15.61
N ASN A 87 -8.27 3.41 -16.82
CA ASN A 87 -9.15 4.55 -17.07
C ASN A 87 -8.54 5.88 -16.58
N VAL A 88 -7.25 6.09 -16.87
CA VAL A 88 -6.55 7.32 -16.46
C VAL A 88 -7.06 8.50 -17.28
N GLU A 89 -7.44 9.56 -16.60
CA GLU A 89 -7.89 10.82 -17.19
C GLU A 89 -6.89 11.94 -16.88
N THR A 90 -6.84 12.95 -17.75
CA THR A 90 -6.00 14.14 -17.55
C THR A 90 -6.90 15.35 -17.46
N ILE A 91 -6.75 16.09 -16.35
CA ILE A 91 -7.53 17.30 -16.06
C ILE A 91 -6.56 18.47 -16.02
N HIS A 92 -6.94 19.58 -16.66
CA HIS A 92 -6.19 20.82 -16.59
C HIS A 92 -6.60 21.61 -15.35
N ILE A 93 -5.63 22.03 -14.55
CA ILE A 93 -5.84 22.87 -13.37
C ILE A 93 -5.13 24.20 -13.60
N ASN A 94 -5.84 25.31 -13.38
CA ASN A 94 -5.36 26.65 -13.72
C ASN A 94 -4.29 27.16 -12.73
N LYS A 95 -4.35 26.68 -11.48
CA LYS A 95 -3.47 27.07 -10.38
C LYS A 95 -2.56 25.91 -9.99
N LYS A 96 -1.46 26.25 -9.33
CA LYS A 96 -0.54 25.26 -8.74
C LYS A 96 -1.24 24.50 -7.61
N ILE A 97 -0.90 23.23 -7.42
CA ILE A 97 -1.33 22.50 -6.23
C ILE A 97 -0.65 23.08 -4.99
N VAL A 98 -1.34 23.17 -3.86
CA VAL A 98 -0.80 23.70 -2.61
C VAL A 98 0.43 22.88 -2.14
N PRO A 99 1.53 23.54 -1.73
CA PRO A 99 2.69 22.85 -1.15
C PRO A 99 2.39 22.31 0.25
N ALA A 100 2.90 21.12 0.56
CA ALA A 100 2.74 20.52 1.88
C ALA A 100 3.58 21.24 2.94
N MET A 101 3.00 21.41 4.12
CA MET A 101 3.64 22.05 5.27
C MET A 101 4.80 21.22 5.82
N PRO A 102 5.90 21.85 6.29
CA PRO A 102 6.92 21.14 7.05
C PRO A 102 6.37 20.57 8.37
N PRO A 103 7.01 19.53 8.94
CA PRO A 103 6.60 18.99 10.23
C PRO A 103 6.66 20.07 11.30
N LEU A 104 5.54 20.29 12.00
CA LEU A 104 5.44 21.28 13.07
C LEU A 104 5.76 20.65 14.44
N PRO A 105 6.40 21.40 15.36
CA PRO A 105 6.59 20.94 16.71
C PRO A 105 5.25 20.86 17.46
N LEU A 106 5.09 19.84 18.30
CA LEU A 106 3.86 19.59 19.07
C LEU A 106 3.45 20.76 19.99
N ASN A 107 4.40 21.61 20.37
CA ASN A 107 4.15 22.79 21.19
C ASN A 107 3.51 23.95 20.42
N MET A 108 3.21 23.78 19.12
CA MET A 108 2.55 24.75 18.24
C MET A 108 3.19 26.14 18.25
N GLN A 109 4.49 26.23 18.52
CA GLN A 109 5.24 27.47 18.31
C GLN A 109 5.46 27.65 16.81
N THR A 110 4.43 28.13 16.11
CA THR A 110 4.33 28.13 14.64
C THR A 110 4.82 29.44 13.99
N ASN A 111 5.22 30.44 14.78
CA ASN A 111 5.47 31.81 14.32
C ASN A 111 6.62 31.95 13.29
N GLU A 112 7.38 30.89 13.03
CA GLU A 112 8.53 30.90 12.10
C GLU A 112 8.36 30.00 10.87
N TYR A 113 7.29 29.19 10.78
CA TYR A 113 7.14 28.24 9.68
C TYR A 113 6.37 28.86 8.53
N LYS A 114 7.06 29.06 7.41
CA LYS A 114 6.46 29.43 6.13
C LYS A 114 6.24 28.18 5.30
N ILE A 115 5.12 28.14 4.60
CA ILE A 115 4.90 27.17 3.54
C ILE A 115 5.55 27.75 2.28
N GLU A 116 6.56 27.06 1.76
CA GLU A 116 7.33 27.49 0.60
C GLU A 116 7.29 26.41 -0.47
N GLU A 117 7.25 26.81 -1.75
CA GLU A 117 7.38 25.88 -2.88
C GLU A 117 8.81 25.32 -2.90
N GLY A 118 8.92 23.99 -2.94
CA GLY A 118 10.18 23.28 -3.11
C GLY A 118 10.56 23.15 -4.59
N GLU A 119 11.73 22.56 -4.84
CA GLU A 119 12.32 22.46 -6.19
C GLU A 119 11.45 21.78 -7.25
N ILE A 120 10.47 20.96 -6.86
CA ILE A 120 9.60 20.25 -7.80
C ILE A 120 8.69 21.20 -8.61
N TYR A 121 8.37 22.38 -8.08
CA TYR A 121 7.55 23.38 -8.78
C TYR A 121 8.27 24.07 -9.94
N GLU A 122 9.60 23.92 -10.02
CA GLU A 122 10.43 24.44 -11.10
C GLU A 122 10.75 23.39 -12.16
N LYS A 123 10.33 22.13 -11.94
CA LYS A 123 10.59 20.99 -12.84
C LYS A 123 9.36 20.67 -13.68
N ASP A 124 9.58 20.31 -14.94
CA ASP A 124 8.54 19.76 -15.83
C ASP A 124 8.54 18.23 -15.72
N GLU A 125 8.19 17.73 -14.53
CA GLU A 125 8.20 16.30 -14.19
C GLU A 125 6.92 15.92 -13.44
N PHE A 126 6.46 14.68 -13.63
CA PHE A 126 5.32 14.16 -12.87
C PHE A 126 5.72 13.92 -11.40
N TYR A 127 4.82 14.31 -10.50
CA TYR A 127 4.93 14.04 -9.08
C TYR A 127 3.59 13.53 -8.53
N PRO A 128 3.57 12.43 -7.76
CA PRO A 128 4.66 11.45 -7.63
C PRO A 128 4.99 10.79 -8.98
N SER A 129 6.18 10.19 -9.09
CA SER A 129 6.64 9.51 -10.32
C SER A 129 5.92 8.18 -10.58
N ASP A 130 5.47 7.53 -9.51
CA ASP A 130 4.92 6.19 -9.53
C ASP A 130 3.46 6.18 -9.07
N TRP A 131 2.65 5.28 -9.65
CA TRP A 131 1.23 5.15 -9.34
C TRP A 131 0.95 4.55 -7.95
N PHE A 132 1.91 3.83 -7.38
CA PHE A 132 1.75 3.19 -6.09
C PHE A 132 3.11 2.92 -5.44
N ASP A 133 3.10 2.84 -4.12
CA ASP A 133 4.15 2.23 -3.31
C ASP A 133 3.53 1.17 -2.40
N TYR A 134 4.34 0.30 -1.81
CA TYR A 134 3.84 -0.64 -0.81
C TYR A 134 4.87 -0.97 0.25
N ASN A 135 4.34 -1.23 1.45
CA ASN A 135 5.12 -1.71 2.57
C ASN A 135 4.61 -3.07 3.04
N ILE A 136 5.55 -3.98 3.34
CA ILE A 136 5.26 -5.25 4.00
C ILE A 136 5.92 -5.21 5.37
N GLY A 137 5.12 -5.33 6.43
CA GLY A 137 5.58 -5.25 7.80
C GLY A 137 4.93 -6.29 8.71
N MET A 138 5.61 -6.67 9.78
CA MET A 138 5.03 -7.50 10.83
C MET A 138 4.45 -6.61 11.93
N GLY A 139 3.32 -7.00 12.51
CA GLY A 139 2.73 -6.30 13.64
C GLY A 139 1.76 -7.17 14.44
N ILE A 140 0.99 -6.52 15.31
CA ILE A 140 -0.02 -7.17 16.14
C ILE A 140 -1.39 -6.59 15.79
N LYS A 141 -2.35 -7.47 15.49
CA LYS A 141 -3.77 -7.11 15.33
C LYS A 141 -4.61 -8.01 16.20
N ASN A 142 -5.45 -7.42 17.05
CA ASN A 142 -6.34 -8.15 17.96
C ASN A 142 -5.59 -9.22 18.80
N GLY A 143 -4.41 -8.86 19.31
CA GLY A 143 -3.57 -9.74 20.13
C GLY A 143 -2.85 -10.86 19.39
N LYS A 144 -2.91 -10.90 18.05
CA LYS A 144 -2.21 -11.91 17.23
C LYS A 144 -1.14 -11.27 16.37
N HIS A 145 -0.01 -11.95 16.24
CA HIS A 145 1.02 -11.60 15.25
C HIS A 145 0.47 -11.78 13.83
N VAL A 146 0.69 -10.77 13.00
CA VAL A 146 0.21 -10.72 11.62
C VAL A 146 1.25 -10.08 10.70
N VAL A 147 1.11 -10.32 9.40
CA VAL A 147 1.80 -9.58 8.35
C VAL A 147 0.82 -8.58 7.75
N PHE A 148 1.22 -7.32 7.67
CA PHE A 148 0.52 -6.25 6.99
C PHE A 148 1.14 -6.02 5.61
N LEU A 149 0.29 -5.92 4.61
CA LEU A 149 0.62 -5.32 3.31
C LEU A 149 -0.17 -4.03 3.20
N SER A 150 0.52 -2.91 3.22
CA SER A 150 -0.04 -1.58 2.99
C SER A 150 0.32 -1.15 1.58
N ILE A 151 -0.67 -0.89 0.74
CA ILE A 151 -0.50 -0.33 -0.60
C ILE A 151 -0.93 1.13 -0.52
N HIS A 152 -0.10 2.04 -1.02
CA HIS A 152 -0.24 3.49 -0.99
C HIS A 152 -0.33 4.06 -2.40
#